data_AF-A0A1H4XVN0-F1
#
_entry.id   AF-A0A1H4XVN0-F1
#
_cell.length_a   1.000
_cell.length_b   1.000
_cell.length_c   1.000
_cell.angle_alpha   90.00
_cell.angle_beta   90.00
_cell.angle_gamma   90.00
#
_symmetry.space_group_name_H-M   'P 1'
#
loop_
_entity.id
_entity.type
_entity.pdbx_description
1 polymer ?
#
loop_
_entity_poly.entity_id
_entity_poly.type
_entity_poly.pdbx_seq_one_letter_code
_entity_poly.pdbx_strand_id
1 'polypeptide(L)'
;MKFAKLFLVLSVLILGCADLATTSKILSMGLGEAYPFMHLAQTWFGAWWLIPKLALTFVIMALLWRSKNVFNTALVVAFCSTPVINNLLLIAGAN
;
A
#
# COMPACT_ATOMS: atom_id res chain seq x y z
N MET A 1 0.72 -3.76 25.43
CA MET A 1 -0.30 -3.70 24.35
C MET A 1 -0.30 -2.39 23.54
N LYS A 2 -0.18 -1.19 24.16
CA LYS A 2 -0.20 0.10 23.42
C LYS A 2 0.95 0.23 22.40
N PHE A 3 2.17 -0.17 22.76
CA PHE A 3 3.33 -0.10 21.87
C PHE A 3 3.23 -1.07 20.67
N ALA A 4 2.79 -2.30 20.87
CA ALA A 4 2.59 -3.26 19.78
C ALA A 4 1.58 -2.74 18.75
N LYS A 5 0.48 -2.16 19.22
CA LYS A 5 -0.53 -1.56 18.35
C LYS A 5 0.02 -0.34 17.58
N LEU A 6 0.77 0.53 18.27
CA LEU A 6 1.43 1.67 17.63
C LEU A 6 2.38 1.19 16.53
N PHE A 7 3.21 0.18 16.81
CA PHE A 7 4.12 -0.40 15.84
C PHE A 7 3.37 -0.93 14.61
N LEU A 8 2.31 -1.73 14.82
CA LEU A 8 1.49 -2.26 13.72
C LEU A 8 0.87 -1.15 12.86
N VAL A 9 0.33 -0.11 13.48
CA VAL A 9 -0.27 1.02 12.74
C VAL A 9 0.80 1.79 11.95
N LEU A 10 2.00 1.99 12.51
CA LEU A 10 3.12 2.59 11.80
C LEU A 10 3.61 1.70 10.64
N SER A 11 3.60 0.38 10.81
CA SER A 11 3.91 -0.56 9.72
C SER A 11 2.96 -0.40 8.54
N VAL A 12 1.67 -0.14 8.77
CA VAL A 12 0.70 0.12 7.70
C VAL A 12 1.06 1.38 6.90
N LEU A 13 1.53 2.44 7.56
CA LEU A 13 2.01 3.64 6.86
C LEU A 13 3.21 3.32 5.96
N ILE A 14 4.19 2.58 6.50
CA ILE A 14 5.39 2.17 5.75
C ILE A 14 5.00 1.30 4.55
N LEU A 15 4.10 0.33 4.75
CA LEU A 15 3.60 -0.54 3.69
C LEU A 15 2.82 0.24 2.62
N GLY A 16 1.99 1.20 3.02
CA GLY A 16 1.30 2.09 2.08
C GLY A 16 2.27 2.89 1.22
N CYS A 17 3.28 3.51 1.83
CA CYS A 17 4.34 4.23 1.10
C CYS A 17 5.14 3.31 0.18
N ALA A 18 5.47 2.09 0.63
CA ALA A 18 6.18 1.10 -0.19
C ALA A 18 5.33 0.64 -1.38
N ASP A 19 4.04 0.40 -1.20
CA ASP A 19 3.11 0.05 -2.26
C ASP A 19 3.01 1.17 -3.30
N LEU A 20 2.92 2.44 -2.86
CA LEU A 20 2.97 3.61 -3.75
C LEU A 20 4.25 3.68 -4.59
N ALA A 21 5.41 3.56 -3.94
CA ALA A 21 6.70 3.64 -4.61
C ALA A 21 6.89 2.50 -5.62
N THR A 22 6.55 1.27 -5.21
CA THR A 22 6.71 0.08 -6.04
C THR A 22 5.73 0.06 -7.21
N THR A 23 4.46 0.45 -7.01
CA THR A 23 3.50 0.60 -8.12
C THR A 23 3.96 1.67 -9.11
N SER A 24 4.42 2.83 -8.62
CA SER A 24 4.94 3.89 -9.50
C SER A 24 6.11 3.40 -10.34
N LYS A 25 7.00 2.60 -9.74
CA LYS A 25 8.11 1.96 -10.46
C LYS A 25 7.62 0.98 -11.52
N ILE A 26 6.67 0.10 -11.20
CA ILE A 26 6.09 -0.85 -12.17
C ILE A 26 5.49 -0.11 -13.38
N LEU A 27 4.70 0.93 -13.11
CA LEU A 27 4.11 1.76 -14.17
C LEU A 27 5.18 2.45 -15.03
N SER A 28 6.27 2.92 -14.42
CA SER A 28 7.40 3.52 -15.15
C SER A 28 8.18 2.51 -16.01
N MET A 29 8.15 1.23 -15.65
CA MET A 29 8.79 0.14 -16.41
C MET A 29 7.91 -0.37 -17.57
N GLY A 30 6.76 0.27 -17.82
CA GLY A 30 5.85 -0.12 -18.91
C GLY A 30 4.95 -1.33 -18.58
N LEU A 31 4.97 -1.82 -17.34
CA LEU A 31 4.15 -2.94 -16.88
C LEU A 31 2.73 -2.51 -16.46
N GLY A 32 2.16 -1.52 -17.16
CA GLY A 32 0.83 -0.97 -16.88
C GLY A 32 -0.31 -1.98 -17.04
N GLU A 33 -0.12 -3.00 -17.89
CA GLU A 33 -1.05 -4.12 -18.09
C GLU A 33 -1.31 -4.92 -16.80
N ALA A 34 -0.35 -4.98 -15.87
CA ALA A 34 -0.54 -5.61 -14.57
C ALA A 34 -1.42 -4.78 -13.61
N TYR A 35 -1.59 -3.48 -13.90
CA TYR A 35 -2.35 -2.53 -13.09
C TYR A 35 -3.21 -1.60 -13.95
N PRO A 36 -4.19 -2.11 -14.71
CA PRO A 36 -4.92 -1.33 -15.72
C PRO A 36 -5.63 -0.12 -15.11
N PHE A 37 -6.22 -0.27 -13.91
CA PHE A 37 -6.88 0.83 -13.20
C PHE A 37 -5.89 1.88 -12.68
N MET A 38 -4.71 1.47 -12.21
CA MET A 38 -3.70 2.41 -11.71
C MET A 38 -3.02 3.13 -12.88
N HIS A 39 -2.84 2.46 -14.02
CA HIS A 39 -2.37 3.06 -15.26
C HIS A 39 -3.36 4.11 -15.78
N LEU A 40 -4.66 3.79 -15.77
CA LEU A 40 -5.72 4.75 -16.13
C LEU A 40 -5.75 5.93 -15.14
N ALA A 41 -5.66 5.66 -13.84
CA ALA A 41 -5.61 6.73 -12.84
C ALA A 41 -4.38 7.64 -13.00
N GLN A 42 -3.20 7.09 -13.29
CA GLN A 42 -1.98 7.88 -13.52
C GLN A 42 -2.07 8.71 -14.81
N THR A 43 -2.67 8.16 -15.87
CA THR A 43 -2.84 8.89 -17.14
C THR A 43 -3.85 10.03 -17.03
N TRP A 44 -4.92 9.85 -16.23
CA TRP A 44 -5.99 10.85 -16.08
C TRP A 44 -5.66 11.91 -15.02
N PHE A 45 -5.06 11.51 -13.90
CA PHE A 45 -4.80 12.38 -12.76
C PHE A 45 -3.32 12.81 -12.64
N GLY A 46 -2.43 12.36 -13.54
CA GLY A 46 -1.02 12.68 -13.46
C GLY A 46 -0.44 12.20 -12.13
N ALA A 47 0.29 13.07 -11.40
CA ALA A 47 0.81 12.76 -10.06
C ALA A 47 -0.27 12.72 -8.95
N TRP A 48 -1.47 13.24 -9.19
CA TRP A 48 -2.54 13.30 -8.19
C TRP A 48 -3.15 11.94 -7.86
N TRP A 49 -2.94 10.91 -8.70
CA TRP A 49 -3.40 9.54 -8.45
C TRP A 49 -2.81 8.92 -7.16
N LEU A 50 -1.70 9.46 -6.65
CA LEU A 50 -1.08 9.03 -5.40
C LEU A 50 -1.97 9.36 -4.18
N ILE A 51 -2.75 10.44 -4.26
CA ILE A 51 -3.53 10.98 -3.14
C ILE A 51 -4.62 10.00 -2.68
N PRO A 52 -5.49 9.45 -3.56
CA PRO A 52 -6.46 8.43 -3.16
C PRO A 52 -5.83 7.21 -2.46
N LYS A 53 -4.65 6.79 -2.92
CA LYS A 53 -3.94 5.62 -2.38
C LYS A 53 -3.39 5.91 -0.96
N LEU A 54 -2.79 7.08 -0.76
CA LEU A 54 -2.40 7.60 0.56
C LEU A 54 -3.60 7.79 1.49
N ALA A 55 -4.70 8.37 0.99
CA ALA A 55 -5.92 8.59 1.76
C ALA A 55 -6.48 7.27 2.30
N LEU A 56 -6.50 6.21 1.48
CA LEU A 56 -6.91 4.88 1.90
C LEU A 56 -6.01 4.33 3.03
N THR A 57 -4.69 4.52 2.94
CA THR A 57 -3.77 4.14 4.02
C THR A 57 -4.12 4.83 5.34
N PHE A 58 -4.40 6.13 5.32
CA PHE A 58 -4.81 6.87 6.53
C PHE A 58 -6.16 6.40 7.09
N VAL A 59 -7.12 6.07 6.22
CA VAL A 59 -8.40 5.49 6.65
C VAL A 59 -8.19 4.15 7.34
N ILE A 60 -7.37 3.26 6.77
CA ILE A 60 -7.04 1.97 7.40
C ILE A 60 -6.36 2.19 8.76
N MET A 61 -5.38 3.10 8.83
CA MET A 61 -4.72 3.44 10.11
C MET A 61 -5.71 3.94 11.16
N ALA A 62 -6.66 4.81 10.79
CA ALA A 62 -7.68 5.32 11.70
C ALA A 62 -8.61 4.21 12.21
N LEU A 63 -9.03 3.30 11.34
CA LEU A 63 -9.85 2.14 11.71
C LEU A 63 -9.10 1.20 12.65
N LEU A 64 -7.84 0.89 12.35
CA LEU A 64 -6.97 0.08 13.21
C LEU A 64 -6.69 0.75 14.55
N TRP A 65 -6.55 2.08 14.56
CA TRP A 65 -6.41 2.84 15.80
C TRP A 65 -7.65 2.74 16.68
N ARG A 66 -8.86 2.61 16.12
CA ARG A 66 -10.10 2.38 16.88
C ARG A 66 -10.29 0.93 17.31
N SER A 67 -9.65 -0.03 16.64
CA SER A 67 -9.77 -1.46 16.98
C SER A 67 -9.22 -1.80 18.37
N LYS A 68 -9.98 -2.54 19.19
CA LYS A 68 -9.52 -3.03 20.49
C LYS A 68 -8.75 -4.35 20.40
N ASN A 69 -8.85 -5.06 19.27
CA ASN A 69 -8.24 -6.36 19.07
C ASN A 69 -6.92 -6.24 18.28
N VAL A 70 -5.81 -6.54 18.95
CA VAL A 70 -4.45 -6.47 18.38
C VAL A 70 -4.22 -7.56 17.33
N PHE A 71 -4.83 -8.74 17.49
CA PHE A 71 -4.71 -9.83 16.53
C PHE A 71 -5.34 -9.46 15.18
N ASN A 72 -6.56 -8.90 15.21
CA ASN A 72 -7.22 -8.42 13.99
C ASN A 72 -6.40 -7.29 13.33
N THR A 73 -5.76 -6.45 14.14
CA THR A 73 -4.87 -5.40 13.63
C THR A 73 -3.68 -6.01 12.89
N ALA A 74 -3.03 -7.02 13.48
CA ALA A 74 -1.90 -7.72 12.86
C ALA A 74 -2.29 -8.43 11.56
N LEU A 75 -3.49 -9.05 11.51
CA LEU A 75 -4.01 -9.65 10.28
C LEU A 75 -4.16 -8.63 9.17
N VAL A 76 -4.78 -7.47 9.46
CA VAL A 76 -4.92 -6.39 8.46
C VAL A 76 -3.55 -5.89 8.00
N VAL A 77 -2.57 -5.73 8.91
CA VAL A 77 -1.20 -5.35 8.52
C VAL A 77 -0.57 -6.40 7.59
N ALA A 78 -0.76 -7.68 7.87
CA ALA A 78 -0.29 -8.76 7.01
C ALA A 78 -0.99 -8.75 5.64
N PHE A 79 -2.29 -8.44 5.58
CA PHE A 79 -2.97 -8.24 4.29
C PHE A 79 -2.41 -7.03 3.54
N CYS A 80 -2.10 -5.92 4.21
CA CYS A 80 -1.50 -4.74 3.58
C CYS A 80 -0.10 -5.00 3.00
N SER A 81 0.63 -6.04 3.41
CA SER A 81 1.92 -6.38 2.82
C SER A 81 1.81 -7.15 1.50
N THR A 82 0.67 -7.79 1.22
CA THR A 82 0.45 -8.56 -0.01
C THR A 82 0.69 -7.76 -1.30
N PRO A 83 0.16 -6.52 -1.49
CA PRO A 83 0.46 -5.75 -2.70
C PRO A 83 1.93 -5.35 -2.79
N VAL A 84 2.58 -5.04 -1.65
CA VAL A 84 4.00 -4.69 -1.62
C VAL A 84 4.85 -5.88 -2.08
N ILE A 85 4.59 -7.08 -1.54
CA ILE A 85 5.31 -8.30 -1.91
C ILE A 85 5.08 -8.61 -3.39
N ASN A 86 3.84 -8.53 -3.87
CA ASN A 86 3.52 -8.74 -5.28
C ASN A 86 4.27 -7.76 -6.19
N ASN A 87 4.30 -6.47 -5.83
CA ASN A 87 5.01 -5.47 -6.60
C ASN A 87 6.52 -5.72 -6.62
N LEU A 88 7.11 -6.10 -5.47
CA LEU A 88 8.53 -6.41 -5.38
C LEU A 88 8.90 -7.62 -6.25
N LEU A 89 8.06 -8.67 -6.29
CA LEU A 89 8.28 -9.84 -7.15
C LEU A 89 8.20 -9.46 -8.64
N LEU A 90 7.24 -8.63 -9.03
CA LEU A 90 7.14 -8.13 -10.41
C LEU A 90 8.36 -7.29 -10.81
N ILE A 91 8.82 -6.40 -9.91
CA ILE A 91 10.02 -5.60 -10.15
C ILE A 91 11.26 -6.50 -10.27
N ALA A 92 11.39 -7.49 -9.39
CA ALA A 92 12.52 -8.43 -9.40
C ALA A 92 12.52 -9.34 -10.64
N GLY A 93 11.35 -9.73 -11.14
CA GLY A 93 11.22 -10.54 -12.37
C GLY A 93 11.36 -9.76 -13.68
N ALA A 94 11.29 -8.43 -13.63
CA ALA A 94 11.45 -7.55 -14.79
C ALA A 94 12.87 -6.96 -14.94
N ASN A 95 13.73 -7.17 -13.94
CA ASN A 95 15.14 -6.77 -13.91
C ASN A 95 16.05 -7.97 -14.20
#